data_AF-A0A2P2KNM7-F1
#
_entry.id   AF-A0A2P2KNM7-F1
#
_cell.length_a   1.000
_cell.length_b   1.000
_cell.length_c   1.000
_cell.angle_alpha   90.00
_cell.angle_beta   90.00
_cell.angle_gamma   90.00
#
_symmetry.space_group_name_H-M   'P 1'
#
loop_
_entity.id
_entity.type
_entity.pdbx_description
1 polymer ?
#
loop_
_entity_poly.entity_id
_entity_poly.type
_entity_poly.pdbx_seq_one_letter_code
_entity_poly.pdbx_strand_id
1 'polypeptide(L)'
;MKNVNVLKENAQNCDPSCRIETIDKDAARRLVPNISVPFDLAFHMPQAVNVHPLRYLQALFLACQNLVKELSPTSHAQKAFCLHKESIVKLLDLEGSYDAAIICLGAKADMLPELSGRLPFRTCRGVIAHLELPRNMREDYPDHAPSILSNAWLSIQGTRSLYMGSTWEWKSRDSTPNVSAEEASKALQELLPKASTFYPGIKDWTFAGARAGLRAMPPKTAHGSLPLMGCVNDLVGKNCSCKYWLFGGLGSRGLLYHAWLGHLMAQAVLSSDEQVFPFELTSWKNVSR
;
A
#
# COMPACT_ATOMS: atom_id res chain seq x y z
N MET A 1 16.05 -11.76 19.00
CA MET A 1 15.86 -13.20 18.72
C MET A 1 14.40 -13.58 18.44
N LYS A 2 13.39 -13.12 19.21
CA LYS A 2 11.96 -13.49 18.99
C LYS A 2 11.48 -13.36 17.53
N ASN A 3 11.74 -12.23 16.87
CA ASN A 3 11.32 -12.01 15.47
C ASN A 3 12.04 -12.92 14.47
N VAL A 4 13.29 -13.29 14.74
CA VAL A 4 14.07 -14.20 13.89
C VAL A 4 13.47 -15.60 13.92
N ASN A 5 13.03 -16.07 15.10
CA ASN A 5 12.37 -17.37 15.23
C ASN A 5 11.05 -17.40 14.44
N VAL A 6 10.23 -16.35 14.54
CA VAL A 6 8.99 -16.23 13.74
C VAL A 6 9.28 -16.28 12.24
N LEU A 7 10.32 -15.57 11.76
CA LEU A 7 10.68 -15.62 10.34
C LEU A 7 11.21 -17.00 9.91
N LYS A 8 11.94 -17.70 10.76
CA LYS A 8 12.36 -19.09 10.51
C LYS A 8 11.17 -20.03 10.43
N GLU A 9 10.23 -19.91 11.36
CA GLU A 9 8.98 -20.67 11.36
C GLU A 9 8.17 -20.38 10.09
N ASN A 10 8.05 -19.11 9.69
CA ASN A 10 7.38 -18.74 8.44
C ASN A 10 8.08 -19.32 7.21
N ALA A 11 9.42 -19.36 7.19
CA ALA A 11 10.16 -19.96 6.09
C ALA A 11 9.99 -21.48 6.02
N GLN A 12 9.92 -22.15 7.18
CA GLN A 12 9.70 -23.59 7.26
C GLN A 12 8.27 -24.00 6.88
N ASN A 13 7.29 -23.14 7.16
CA ASN A 13 5.87 -23.41 6.96
C ASN A 13 5.25 -22.57 5.83
N CYS A 14 6.07 -22.04 4.92
CA CYS A 14 5.57 -21.21 3.83
C CYS A 14 4.73 -22.02 2.83
N ASP A 15 3.73 -21.38 2.24
CA ASP A 15 2.96 -21.98 1.15
C ASP A 15 3.88 -22.20 -0.07
N PRO A 16 3.76 -23.31 -0.81
CA PRO A 16 4.52 -23.54 -2.04
C PRO A 16 4.42 -22.40 -3.06
N SER A 17 3.29 -21.68 -3.12
CA SER A 17 3.09 -20.52 -4.00
C SER A 17 3.69 -19.22 -3.45
N CYS A 18 4.21 -19.22 -2.22
CA CYS A 18 4.81 -18.07 -1.54
C CYS A 18 6.08 -18.50 -0.79
N ARG A 19 7.06 -19.01 -1.54
CA ARG A 19 8.28 -19.58 -0.97
C ARG A 19 9.11 -18.51 -0.27
N ILE A 20 9.57 -18.84 0.95
CA ILE A 20 10.54 -18.05 1.70
C ILE A 20 11.75 -18.95 1.96
N GLU A 21 12.90 -18.54 1.45
CA GLU A 21 14.16 -19.24 1.60
C GLU A 21 14.95 -18.64 2.76
N THR A 22 15.45 -19.48 3.66
CA THR A 22 16.47 -19.06 4.61
C THR A 22 17.83 -19.18 3.94
N ILE A 23 18.57 -18.08 3.83
CA ILE A 23 19.86 -18.02 3.15
C ILE A 23 20.94 -17.46 4.06
N ASP A 24 22.18 -17.92 3.85
CA ASP A 24 23.37 -17.41 4.52
C ASP A 24 23.90 -16.13 3.83
N LYS A 25 24.96 -15.56 4.41
CA LYS A 25 25.63 -14.36 3.91
C LYS A 25 26.21 -14.53 2.51
N ASP A 26 26.73 -15.70 2.17
CA ASP A 26 27.36 -15.92 0.87
C ASP A 26 26.31 -16.00 -0.23
N ALA A 27 25.20 -16.70 0.03
CA ALA A 27 24.04 -16.72 -0.84
C ALA A 27 23.42 -15.33 -1.01
N ALA A 28 23.27 -14.56 0.07
CA ALA A 28 22.75 -13.20 0.00
C ALA A 28 23.67 -12.27 -0.80
N ARG A 29 25.00 -12.40 -0.68
CA ARG A 29 25.97 -11.61 -1.43
C ARG A 29 26.05 -11.97 -2.91
N ARG A 30 25.72 -13.20 -3.28
CA ARG A 30 25.54 -13.59 -4.69
C ARG A 30 24.33 -12.87 -5.31
N LEU A 31 23.28 -12.62 -4.55
CA LEU A 31 22.09 -11.88 -5.01
C LEU A 31 22.32 -10.37 -5.00
N VAL A 32 22.84 -9.83 -3.89
CA VAL A 32 23.07 -8.40 -3.70
C VAL A 32 24.54 -8.20 -3.30
N PRO A 33 25.43 -7.85 -4.24
CA PRO A 33 26.82 -7.56 -3.93
C PRO A 33 26.95 -6.53 -2.80
N ASN A 34 27.93 -6.73 -1.92
CA ASN A 34 28.21 -5.86 -0.78
C ASN A 34 27.08 -5.72 0.26
N ILE A 35 26.06 -6.57 0.23
CA ILE A 35 25.07 -6.63 1.32
C ILE A 35 25.71 -7.07 2.64
N SER A 36 25.28 -6.41 3.71
CA SER A 36 25.65 -6.74 5.09
C SER A 36 24.55 -7.62 5.68
N VAL A 37 24.93 -8.83 6.09
CA VAL A 37 24.02 -9.86 6.62
C VAL A 37 24.45 -10.18 8.05
N PRO A 38 23.89 -9.46 9.05
CA PRO A 38 24.21 -9.75 10.44
C PRO A 38 23.73 -11.16 10.81
N PHE A 39 24.49 -11.84 11.67
CA PHE A 39 24.21 -13.21 12.13
C PHE A 39 24.17 -14.28 11.04
N ASP A 40 24.73 -13.99 9.85
CA ASP A 40 24.80 -14.95 8.75
C ASP A 40 23.42 -15.50 8.33
N LEU A 41 22.39 -14.65 8.42
CA LEU A 41 21.00 -15.04 8.21
C LEU A 41 20.20 -13.96 7.48
N ALA A 42 19.63 -14.32 6.34
CA ALA A 42 18.63 -13.54 5.62
C ALA A 42 17.47 -14.41 5.13
N PHE A 43 16.37 -13.76 4.76
CA PHE A 43 15.18 -14.41 4.20
C PHE A 43 14.96 -13.88 2.79
N HIS A 44 14.90 -14.78 1.82
CA HIS A 44 14.75 -14.45 0.41
C HIS A 44 13.41 -14.96 -0.11
N MET A 45 12.69 -14.08 -0.81
CA MET A 45 11.39 -14.39 -1.42
C MET A 45 11.55 -14.27 -2.94
N PRO A 46 11.88 -15.36 -3.65
CA PRO A 46 12.22 -15.27 -5.08
C PRO A 46 11.05 -14.82 -5.96
N GLN A 47 9.80 -15.05 -5.53
CA GLN A 47 8.60 -14.61 -6.24
C GLN A 47 8.09 -13.24 -5.79
N ALA A 48 8.76 -12.57 -4.84
CA ALA A 48 8.34 -11.25 -4.41
C ALA A 48 8.48 -10.24 -5.55
N VAL A 49 7.47 -9.40 -5.71
CA VAL A 49 7.43 -8.37 -6.74
C VAL A 49 7.46 -6.99 -6.12
N ASN A 50 8.17 -6.09 -6.79
CA ASN A 50 8.10 -4.66 -6.57
C ASN A 50 7.39 -4.02 -7.76
N VAL A 51 6.56 -3.01 -7.50
CA VAL A 51 5.82 -2.30 -8.54
C VAL A 51 6.14 -0.82 -8.48
N HIS A 52 6.12 -0.16 -9.63
CA HIS A 52 6.08 1.29 -9.67
C HIS A 52 4.63 1.75 -9.43
N PRO A 53 4.27 2.36 -8.28
CA PRO A 53 2.87 2.53 -7.89
C PRO A 53 2.02 3.30 -8.90
N LEU A 54 2.54 4.40 -9.46
CA LEU A 54 1.80 5.19 -10.44
C LEU A 54 1.47 4.40 -11.72
N ARG A 55 2.48 3.75 -12.31
CA ARG A 55 2.32 2.93 -13.52
C ARG A 55 1.38 1.74 -13.26
N TYR A 56 1.50 1.14 -12.09
CA TYR A 56 0.63 0.05 -11.66
C TYR A 56 -0.84 0.48 -11.59
N LEU A 57 -1.15 1.62 -10.94
CA LEU A 57 -2.51 2.15 -10.87
C LEU A 57 -3.07 2.56 -12.24
N GLN A 58 -2.23 3.15 -13.11
CA GLN A 58 -2.61 3.45 -14.49
C GLN A 58 -2.95 2.19 -15.28
N ALA A 59 -2.14 1.13 -15.13
CA ALA A 59 -2.39 -0.15 -15.78
C ALA A 59 -3.68 -0.81 -15.29
N LEU A 60 -3.97 -0.76 -13.97
CA LEU A 60 -5.25 -1.26 -13.43
C LEU A 60 -6.45 -0.52 -14.01
N PHE A 61 -6.39 0.81 -14.11
CA PHE A 61 -7.47 1.60 -14.70
C PHE A 61 -7.68 1.25 -16.18
N LEU A 62 -6.58 1.10 -16.94
CA LEU A 62 -6.64 0.69 -18.34
C LEU A 62 -7.20 -0.74 -18.49
N ALA A 63 -6.86 -1.66 -17.58
CA ALA A 63 -7.41 -3.01 -17.59
C ALA A 63 -8.94 -3.00 -17.41
N CYS A 64 -9.46 -2.17 -16.50
CA CYS A 64 -10.91 -1.97 -16.36
C CYS A 64 -11.56 -1.43 -17.64
N GLN A 65 -10.92 -0.45 -18.30
CA GLN A 65 -11.40 0.09 -19.57
C GLN A 65 -11.46 -0.97 -20.67
N ASN A 66 -10.42 -1.80 -20.79
CA ASN A 66 -10.36 -2.87 -21.78
C ASN A 66 -11.41 -3.95 -21.50
N LEU A 67 -11.55 -4.37 -20.24
CA LEU A 67 -12.56 -5.34 -19.85
C LEU A 67 -13.99 -4.90 -20.22
N VAL A 68 -14.34 -3.64 -20.00
CA VAL A 68 -15.65 -3.12 -20.41
C VAL A 68 -15.82 -3.14 -21.92
N LYS A 69 -14.80 -2.74 -22.69
CA LYS A 69 -14.84 -2.80 -24.17
C LYS A 69 -15.02 -4.23 -24.69
N GLU A 70 -14.37 -5.20 -24.08
CA GLU A 70 -14.45 -6.61 -24.46
C GLU A 70 -15.83 -7.22 -24.14
N LEU A 71 -16.47 -6.77 -23.07
CA LEU A 71 -17.79 -7.28 -22.65
C LEU A 71 -18.96 -6.62 -23.38
N SER A 72 -18.80 -5.39 -23.88
CA SER A 72 -19.87 -4.62 -24.56
C SER A 72 -20.53 -5.31 -25.77
N PRO A 73 -19.84 -6.08 -26.63
CA PRO A 73 -20.49 -6.79 -27.74
C PRO A 73 -21.41 -7.94 -27.29
N THR A 74 -21.25 -8.42 -26.05
CA THR A 74 -21.90 -9.65 -25.55
C THR A 74 -23.10 -9.40 -24.65
N SER A 75 -23.34 -8.15 -24.21
CA SER A 75 -24.46 -7.81 -23.34
C SER A 75 -25.53 -6.98 -24.04
N HIS A 76 -26.80 -7.27 -23.77
CA HIS A 76 -27.94 -6.48 -24.29
C HIS A 76 -28.03 -5.07 -23.67
N ALA A 77 -27.30 -4.83 -22.57
CA ALA A 77 -27.14 -3.53 -21.94
C ALA A 77 -25.76 -2.95 -22.25
N GLN A 78 -25.71 -1.66 -22.59
CA GLN A 78 -24.46 -0.94 -22.83
C GLN A 78 -23.69 -0.77 -21.50
N LYS A 79 -22.55 -1.45 -21.37
CA LYS A 79 -21.64 -1.25 -20.24
C LYS A 79 -20.73 -0.07 -20.52
N ALA A 80 -20.57 0.80 -19.53
CA ALA A 80 -19.71 1.98 -19.62
C ALA A 80 -18.77 2.04 -18.42
N PHE A 81 -17.56 2.57 -18.64
CA PHE A 81 -16.60 2.87 -17.58
C PHE A 81 -16.17 4.33 -17.73
N CYS A 82 -16.62 5.16 -16.78
CA CYS A 82 -16.50 6.60 -16.83
C CYS A 82 -15.63 7.10 -15.67
N LEU A 83 -14.76 8.07 -15.95
CA LEU A 83 -14.05 8.83 -14.92
C LEU A 83 -14.68 10.21 -14.81
N HIS A 84 -15.40 10.42 -13.72
CA HIS A 84 -15.99 11.72 -13.38
C HIS A 84 -15.01 12.52 -12.53
N LYS A 85 -14.76 13.78 -12.92
CA LYS A 85 -13.96 14.72 -12.14
C LYS A 85 -14.88 15.79 -11.57
N GLU A 86 -15.65 15.38 -10.57
CA GLU A 86 -16.67 16.19 -9.92
C GLU A 86 -16.38 16.32 -8.43
N SER A 87 -16.81 17.42 -7.83
CA SER A 87 -16.68 17.64 -6.39
C SER A 87 -17.91 17.08 -5.70
N ILE A 88 -17.73 16.07 -4.85
CA ILE A 88 -18.77 15.51 -3.99
C ILE A 88 -18.59 16.11 -2.59
N VAL A 89 -19.60 16.81 -2.09
CA VAL A 89 -19.54 17.47 -0.78
C VAL A 89 -20.01 16.53 0.32
N LYS A 90 -21.02 15.71 0.03
CA LYS A 90 -21.59 14.71 0.93
C LYS A 90 -22.02 13.47 0.15
N LEU A 91 -22.06 12.31 0.81
CA LEU A 91 -22.39 11.04 0.16
C LEU A 91 -23.81 11.02 -0.40
N LEU A 92 -24.75 11.71 0.28
CA LEU A 92 -26.13 11.85 -0.19
C LEU A 92 -26.26 12.54 -1.57
N ASP A 93 -25.24 13.25 -2.03
CA ASP A 93 -25.24 13.84 -3.39
C ASP A 93 -25.25 12.77 -4.50
N LEU A 94 -24.91 11.52 -4.17
CA LEU A 94 -24.91 10.37 -5.09
C LEU A 94 -26.25 9.62 -5.14
N GLU A 95 -27.19 9.95 -4.25
CA GLU A 95 -28.49 9.30 -4.18
C GLU A 95 -29.32 9.54 -5.46
N GLY A 96 -30.03 8.51 -5.91
CA GLY A 96 -30.83 8.54 -7.14
C GLY A 96 -30.02 8.43 -8.45
N SER A 97 -28.69 8.65 -8.40
CA SER A 97 -27.81 8.49 -9.58
C SER A 97 -27.08 7.14 -9.60
N TYR A 98 -26.89 6.52 -8.43
CA TYR A 98 -26.16 5.26 -8.28
C TYR A 98 -26.89 4.31 -7.33
N ASP A 99 -26.87 3.02 -7.63
CA ASP A 99 -27.37 1.96 -6.73
C ASP A 99 -26.39 1.67 -5.58
N ALA A 100 -25.10 1.86 -5.84
CA ALA A 100 -24.05 1.69 -4.84
C ALA A 100 -22.86 2.61 -5.07
N ALA A 101 -22.21 3.02 -3.98
CA ALA A 101 -20.99 3.82 -3.98
C ALA A 101 -19.94 3.22 -3.05
N ILE A 102 -18.70 3.09 -3.54
CA ILE A 102 -17.55 2.61 -2.76
C ILE A 102 -16.64 3.80 -2.41
N ILE A 103 -16.46 4.07 -1.13
CA ILE A 103 -15.64 5.16 -0.60
C ILE A 103 -14.19 4.69 -0.46
N CYS A 104 -13.32 5.17 -1.36
CA CYS A 104 -11.89 4.84 -1.41
C CYS A 104 -10.97 6.03 -1.10
N LEU A 105 -11.39 6.95 -0.20
CA LEU A 105 -10.69 8.22 0.05
C LEU A 105 -9.43 8.12 0.93
N GLY A 106 -9.12 6.94 1.46
CA GLY A 106 -7.96 6.72 2.32
C GLY A 106 -7.93 7.70 3.50
N ALA A 107 -6.81 8.42 3.69
CA ALA A 107 -6.66 9.38 4.78
C ALA A 107 -7.59 10.60 4.69
N LYS A 108 -8.22 10.82 3.53
CA LYS A 108 -9.16 11.92 3.29
C LYS A 108 -10.62 11.53 3.53
N ALA A 109 -10.90 10.33 4.02
CA ALA A 109 -12.28 9.94 4.34
C ALA A 109 -12.95 10.89 5.35
N ASP A 110 -12.17 11.50 6.24
CA ASP A 110 -12.63 12.51 7.22
C ASP A 110 -13.10 13.83 6.58
N MET A 111 -12.87 14.04 5.27
CA MET A 111 -13.42 15.20 4.55
C MET A 111 -14.92 15.07 4.27
N LEU A 112 -15.47 13.86 4.30
CA LEU A 112 -16.91 13.63 4.15
C LEU A 112 -17.60 13.82 5.50
N PRO A 113 -18.61 14.70 5.60
CA PRO A 113 -19.29 14.98 6.87
C PRO A 113 -19.84 13.74 7.56
N GLU A 114 -20.37 12.78 6.79
CA GLU A 114 -20.98 11.56 7.31
C GLU A 114 -19.97 10.59 7.96
N LEU A 115 -18.70 10.68 7.55
CA LEU A 115 -17.61 9.83 8.03
C LEU A 115 -16.71 10.54 9.03
N SER A 116 -16.83 11.87 9.14
CA SER A 116 -15.90 12.67 9.92
C SER A 116 -15.93 12.33 11.40
N GLY A 117 -14.76 12.02 11.97
CA GLY A 117 -14.61 11.56 13.35
C GLY A 117 -15.25 10.19 13.67
N ARG A 118 -15.82 9.48 12.69
CA ARG A 118 -16.51 8.20 12.89
C ARG A 118 -15.69 6.97 12.52
N LEU A 119 -14.64 7.15 11.70
CA LEU A 119 -13.74 6.08 11.31
C LEU A 119 -12.54 6.02 12.25
N PRO A 120 -12.13 4.85 12.76
CA PRO A 120 -11.02 4.72 13.70
C PRO A 120 -9.64 4.76 13.00
N PHE A 121 -9.50 5.60 11.97
CA PHE A 121 -8.22 5.81 11.30
C PHE A 121 -7.28 6.65 12.15
N ARG A 122 -6.01 6.30 12.09
CA ARG A 122 -4.91 7.12 12.58
C ARG A 122 -4.11 7.58 11.38
N THR A 123 -3.82 8.86 11.29
CA THR A 123 -3.03 9.37 10.18
C THR A 123 -1.54 9.22 10.45
N CYS A 124 -0.79 8.85 9.41
CA CYS A 124 0.65 8.83 9.46
C CYS A 124 1.26 9.26 8.13
N ARG A 125 1.88 10.44 8.11
CA ARG A 125 2.66 10.90 6.96
C ARG A 125 3.98 10.13 6.92
N GLY A 126 4.41 9.77 5.71
CA GLY A 126 5.71 9.14 5.49
C GLY A 126 6.38 9.77 4.28
N VAL A 127 7.64 10.12 4.45
CA VAL A 127 8.52 10.62 3.39
C VAL A 127 9.37 9.47 2.88
N ILE A 128 9.50 9.37 1.56
CA ILE A 128 10.40 8.47 0.86
C ILE A 128 11.44 9.29 0.10
N ALA A 129 12.67 8.79 0.06
CA ALA A 129 13.77 9.37 -0.71
C ALA A 129 13.97 8.58 -2.00
N HIS A 130 14.15 9.26 -3.11
CA HIS A 130 14.56 8.71 -4.40
C HIS A 130 16.06 8.91 -4.54
N LEU A 131 16.78 7.80 -4.74
CA LEU A 131 18.21 7.81 -4.97
C LEU A 131 18.51 7.28 -6.38
N GLU A 132 19.53 7.84 -7.01
CA GLU A 132 20.03 7.43 -8.32
C GLU A 132 21.54 7.16 -8.27
N LEU A 133 21.97 6.14 -9.02
CA LEU A 133 23.37 5.79 -9.11
C LEU A 133 24.08 6.72 -10.11
N PRO A 134 25.12 7.47 -9.71
CA PRO A 134 25.79 8.45 -10.57
C PRO A 134 26.31 7.84 -11.87
N ARG A 135 25.98 8.42 -13.04
CA ARG A 135 26.27 7.85 -14.38
C ARG A 135 27.73 7.46 -14.62
N ASN A 136 28.66 8.06 -13.90
CA ASN A 136 30.10 7.78 -13.94
C ASN A 136 30.52 6.52 -13.17
N MET A 137 29.65 5.96 -12.33
CA MET A 137 29.86 4.65 -11.70
C MET A 137 29.69 3.53 -12.73
N ARG A 138 30.72 2.70 -12.84
CA ARG A 138 30.75 1.54 -13.75
C ARG A 138 29.87 0.39 -13.29
N GLU A 139 29.75 0.21 -11.98
CA GLU A 139 28.94 -0.85 -11.39
C GLU A 139 27.50 -0.38 -11.25
N ASP A 140 26.58 -1.28 -11.56
CA ASP A 140 25.13 -1.12 -11.50
C ASP A 140 24.56 -1.99 -10.38
N TYR A 141 23.36 -1.64 -9.87
CA TYR A 141 22.61 -2.59 -9.06
C TYR A 141 22.18 -3.77 -9.94
N PRO A 142 22.37 -5.04 -9.55
CA PRO A 142 22.08 -6.16 -10.44
C PRO A 142 20.60 -6.21 -10.85
N ASP A 143 20.32 -6.45 -12.13
CA ASP A 143 18.95 -6.49 -12.67
C ASP A 143 18.02 -7.49 -11.98
N HIS A 144 18.59 -8.61 -11.53
CA HIS A 144 17.86 -9.72 -10.88
C HIS A 144 17.90 -9.62 -9.35
N ALA A 145 18.55 -8.60 -8.79
CA ALA A 145 18.67 -8.46 -7.35
C ALA A 145 17.33 -7.99 -6.74
N PRO A 146 16.93 -8.56 -5.59
CA PRO A 146 15.63 -8.25 -4.98
C PRO A 146 15.62 -6.87 -4.32
N SER A 147 14.42 -6.32 -4.13
CA SER A 147 14.22 -5.23 -3.16
C SER A 147 14.53 -5.70 -1.73
N ILE A 148 15.02 -4.80 -0.88
CA ILE A 148 15.52 -5.17 0.46
C ILE A 148 14.59 -4.61 1.53
N LEU A 149 14.20 -5.44 2.49
CA LEU A 149 13.42 -5.05 3.66
C LEU A 149 14.20 -5.32 4.94
N SER A 150 14.47 -4.27 5.71
CA SER A 150 15.12 -4.33 7.03
C SER A 150 14.65 -3.13 7.87
N ASN A 151 15.52 -2.53 8.68
CA ASN A 151 15.23 -1.32 9.48
C ASN A 151 14.77 -0.13 8.62
N ALA A 152 15.14 -0.13 7.34
CA ALA A 152 14.54 0.64 6.27
C ALA A 152 14.28 -0.32 5.10
N TRP A 153 13.41 0.07 4.15
CA TRP A 153 13.25 -0.68 2.91
C TRP A 153 13.88 0.06 1.72
N LEU A 154 14.38 -0.72 0.76
CA LEU A 154 14.84 -0.27 -0.55
C LEU A 154 13.96 -0.91 -1.63
N SER A 155 13.20 -0.10 -2.33
CA SER A 155 12.38 -0.48 -3.50
C SER A 155 13.19 -0.17 -4.76
N ILE A 156 13.75 -1.21 -5.36
CA ILE A 156 14.62 -1.10 -6.55
C ILE A 156 13.77 -0.87 -7.80
N GLN A 157 14.09 0.17 -8.57
CA GLN A 157 13.36 0.62 -9.76
C GLN A 157 14.29 0.59 -10.99
N GLY A 158 14.84 -0.58 -11.26
CA GLY A 158 15.91 -0.80 -12.24
C GLY A 158 17.31 -0.65 -11.63
N THR A 159 18.34 -0.81 -12.46
CA THR A 159 19.73 -0.94 -12.01
C THR A 159 20.35 0.33 -11.41
N ARG A 160 19.73 1.49 -11.65
CA ARG A 160 20.31 2.81 -11.30
C ARG A 160 19.34 3.73 -10.57
N SER A 161 18.17 3.24 -10.19
CA SER A 161 17.18 4.02 -9.45
C SER A 161 16.53 3.18 -8.36
N LEU A 162 16.36 3.77 -7.19
CA LEU A 162 15.62 3.14 -6.10
C LEU A 162 14.89 4.17 -5.24
N TYR A 163 13.88 3.70 -4.52
CA TYR A 163 13.26 4.44 -3.43
C TYR A 163 13.66 3.84 -2.09
N MET A 164 13.93 4.69 -1.12
CA MET A 164 14.23 4.33 0.27
C MET A 164 13.14 4.90 1.17
N GLY A 165 12.63 4.11 2.09
CA GLY A 165 11.62 4.65 2.99
C GLY A 165 11.25 3.79 4.19
N SER A 166 10.23 4.22 4.93
CA SER A 166 9.72 5.61 4.97
C SER A 166 9.89 6.16 6.39
N THR A 167 9.88 7.48 6.53
CA THR A 167 9.71 8.13 7.84
C THR A 167 8.28 7.88 8.38
N TRP A 168 8.06 8.26 9.65
CA TRP A 168 6.79 8.06 10.35
C TRP A 168 6.42 9.28 11.19
N GLU A 169 5.56 10.14 10.63
CA GLU A 169 4.98 11.28 11.35
C GLU A 169 3.51 11.00 11.69
N TRP A 170 3.26 10.58 12.92
CA TRP A 170 1.92 10.28 13.42
C TRP A 170 1.10 11.54 13.66
N LYS A 171 -0.23 11.43 13.53
CA LYS A 171 -1.20 12.53 13.71
C LYS A 171 -1.06 13.70 12.71
N SER A 172 -0.17 13.56 11.73
CA SER A 172 -0.07 14.50 10.61
C SER A 172 -1.40 14.58 9.86
N ARG A 173 -1.79 15.77 9.43
CA ARG A 173 -2.94 15.98 8.51
C ARG A 173 -2.48 16.40 7.12
N ASP A 174 -1.17 16.53 6.93
CA ASP A 174 -0.61 16.99 5.68
C ASP A 174 -0.64 15.86 4.63
N SER A 175 -1.53 16.04 3.66
CA SER A 175 -1.71 15.14 2.52
C SER A 175 -0.99 15.61 1.26
N THR A 176 -0.20 16.69 1.32
CA THR A 176 0.57 17.16 0.17
C THR A 176 1.66 16.15 -0.20
N PRO A 177 1.82 15.81 -1.50
CA PRO A 177 2.91 14.94 -1.92
C PRO A 177 4.26 15.66 -1.95
N ASN A 178 4.24 17.00 -1.94
CA ASN A 178 5.44 17.83 -2.02
C ASN A 178 6.20 17.79 -0.70
N VAL A 179 7.52 17.77 -0.81
CA VAL A 179 8.45 17.71 0.33
C VAL A 179 9.39 18.88 0.21
N SER A 180 9.52 19.67 1.28
CA SER A 180 10.47 20.80 1.30
C SER A 180 11.91 20.28 1.34
N ALA A 181 12.88 21.13 0.97
CA ALA A 181 14.29 20.76 1.07
C ALA A 181 14.70 20.39 2.52
N GLU A 182 14.12 21.07 3.52
CA GLU A 182 14.35 20.78 4.93
C GLU A 182 13.76 19.42 5.35
N GLU A 183 12.51 19.14 4.97
CA GLU A 183 11.85 17.85 5.25
C GLU A 183 12.59 16.69 4.56
N ALA A 184 13.02 16.89 3.32
CA ALA A 184 13.82 15.92 2.57
C ALA A 184 15.17 15.65 3.26
N SER A 185 15.87 16.70 3.72
CA SER A 185 17.13 16.57 4.45
C SER A 185 16.96 15.78 5.75
N LYS A 186 15.92 16.09 6.54
CA LYS A 186 15.59 15.35 7.77
C LYS A 186 15.28 13.87 7.47
N ALA A 187 14.50 13.60 6.43
CA ALA A 187 14.19 12.23 6.01
C ALA A 187 15.45 11.46 5.61
N LEU A 188 16.37 12.09 4.88
CA LEU A 188 17.63 11.47 4.48
C LEU A 188 18.55 11.19 5.68
N GLN A 189 18.66 12.15 6.61
CA GLN A 189 19.40 11.98 7.87
C GLN A 189 18.86 10.82 8.71
N GLU A 190 17.55 10.57 8.69
CA GLU A 190 16.94 9.45 9.40
C GLU A 190 17.13 8.11 8.67
N LEU A 191 16.90 8.08 7.35
CA LEU A 191 16.78 6.84 6.57
C LEU A 191 18.12 6.31 6.08
N LEU A 192 19.04 7.19 5.65
CA LEU A 192 20.32 6.77 5.05
C LEU A 192 21.20 5.96 6.01
N PRO A 193 21.33 6.34 7.31
CA PRO A 193 22.06 5.52 8.26
C PRO A 193 21.46 4.12 8.42
N LYS A 194 20.12 4.01 8.46
CA LYS A 194 19.40 2.73 8.56
C LYS A 194 19.67 1.84 7.35
N ALA A 195 19.54 2.39 6.13
CA ALA A 195 19.84 1.66 4.90
C ALA A 195 21.30 1.22 4.82
N SER A 196 22.23 2.09 5.21
CA SER A 196 23.67 1.82 5.20
C SER A 196 24.08 0.65 6.10
N THR A 197 23.27 0.27 7.10
CA THR A 197 23.57 -0.88 7.97
C THR A 197 23.53 -2.22 7.24
N PHE A 198 22.64 -2.36 6.25
CA PHE A 198 22.45 -3.59 5.48
C PHE A 198 22.91 -3.46 4.03
N TYR A 199 22.98 -2.24 3.48
CA TYR A 199 23.51 -2.00 2.13
C TYR A 199 24.45 -0.77 2.13
N PRO A 200 25.72 -0.94 2.57
CA PRO A 200 26.67 0.17 2.72
C PRO A 200 26.90 1.00 1.45
N GLY A 201 26.86 0.37 0.27
CA GLY A 201 27.04 1.04 -1.02
C GLY A 201 25.98 2.09 -1.33
N ILE A 202 24.87 2.15 -0.58
CA ILE A 202 23.84 3.20 -0.73
C ILE A 202 24.41 4.61 -0.53
N LYS A 203 25.52 4.76 0.19
CA LYS A 203 26.18 6.05 0.44
C LYS A 203 26.75 6.70 -0.82
N ASP A 204 27.03 5.90 -1.84
CA ASP A 204 27.57 6.36 -3.12
C ASP A 204 26.44 6.76 -4.10
N TRP A 205 25.18 6.59 -3.70
CA TRP A 205 24.02 7.00 -4.49
C TRP A 205 23.71 8.47 -4.26
N THR A 206 23.29 9.16 -5.32
CA THR A 206 22.92 10.57 -5.27
C THR A 206 21.44 10.74 -4.97
N PHE A 207 21.11 11.69 -4.10
CA PHE A 207 19.73 12.08 -3.85
C PHE A 207 19.12 12.76 -5.08
N ALA A 208 18.06 12.18 -5.62
CA ALA A 208 17.33 12.69 -6.77
C ALA A 208 16.05 13.44 -6.38
N GLY A 209 15.48 13.15 -5.21
CA GLY A 209 14.30 13.84 -4.71
C GLY A 209 13.61 13.11 -3.57
N ALA A 210 12.54 13.70 -3.06
CA ALA A 210 11.71 13.09 -2.03
C ALA A 210 10.23 13.32 -2.33
N ARG A 211 9.39 12.40 -1.84
CA ARG A 211 7.93 12.51 -1.90
C ARG A 211 7.32 12.06 -0.59
N ALA A 212 6.15 12.61 -0.27
CA ALA A 212 5.40 12.21 0.91
C ALA A 212 4.05 11.59 0.54
N GLY A 213 3.53 10.79 1.47
CA GLY A 213 2.17 10.28 1.42
C GLY A 213 1.56 10.21 2.81
N LEU A 214 0.28 10.56 2.90
CA LEU A 214 -0.51 10.43 4.13
C LEU A 214 -1.22 9.08 4.15
N ARG A 215 -0.89 8.23 5.12
CA ARG A 215 -1.50 6.91 5.28
C ARG A 215 -2.68 6.99 6.25
N ALA A 216 -3.80 6.39 5.86
CA ALA A 216 -4.85 5.99 6.81
C ALA A 216 -4.43 4.67 7.45
N MET A 217 -3.86 4.73 8.65
CA MET A 217 -3.51 3.56 9.43
C MET A 217 -4.75 3.05 10.16
N PRO A 218 -5.11 1.77 10.03
CA PRO A 218 -6.22 1.20 10.78
C PRO A 218 -5.85 1.10 12.27
N PRO A 219 -6.81 0.83 13.17
CA PRO A 219 -6.51 0.57 14.58
C PRO A 219 -5.57 -0.65 14.73
N LYS A 220 -4.93 -0.77 15.90
CA LYS A 220 -4.20 -2.00 16.26
C LYS A 220 -5.18 -2.90 16.98
N THR A 221 -5.35 -4.12 16.50
CA THR A 221 -6.17 -5.17 17.12
C THR A 221 -5.28 -6.35 17.51
N ALA A 222 -5.86 -7.37 18.16
CA ALA A 222 -5.18 -8.64 18.40
C ALA A 222 -4.75 -9.34 17.08
N HIS A 223 -5.47 -9.09 15.98
CA HIS A 223 -5.16 -9.59 14.64
C HIS A 223 -4.20 -8.67 13.86
N GLY A 224 -3.69 -7.62 14.52
CA GLY A 224 -2.82 -6.60 13.93
C GLY A 224 -3.58 -5.41 13.35
N SER A 225 -2.93 -4.70 12.43
CA SER A 225 -3.47 -3.50 11.77
C SER A 225 -4.07 -3.83 10.40
N LEU A 226 -5.29 -4.37 10.41
CA LEU A 226 -6.00 -4.80 9.21
C LEU A 226 -6.86 -3.68 8.61
N PRO A 227 -7.05 -3.63 7.28
CA PRO A 227 -7.91 -2.64 6.63
C PRO A 227 -9.37 -2.67 7.10
N LEU A 228 -10.08 -1.57 6.84
CA LEU A 228 -11.50 -1.44 7.17
C LEU A 228 -12.33 -1.59 5.91
N MET A 229 -13.30 -2.50 5.98
CA MET A 229 -14.31 -2.69 4.96
C MET A 229 -15.70 -2.69 5.57
N GLY A 230 -16.71 -2.46 4.75
CA GLY A 230 -18.10 -2.68 5.12
C GLY A 230 -19.07 -1.59 4.67
N CYS A 231 -20.36 -1.93 4.69
CA CYS A 231 -21.49 -1.03 4.47
C CYS A 231 -21.55 0.04 5.57
N VAL A 232 -21.63 1.31 5.16
CA VAL A 232 -21.65 2.47 6.06
C VAL A 232 -22.99 3.22 6.02
N ASN A 233 -24.06 2.56 5.56
CA ASN A 233 -25.40 3.16 5.51
C ASN A 233 -25.84 3.76 6.85
N ASP A 234 -25.57 3.08 7.96
CA ASP A 234 -25.88 3.56 9.31
C ASP A 234 -25.20 4.91 9.63
N LEU A 235 -24.09 5.23 8.96
CA LEU A 235 -23.37 6.50 9.12
C LEU A 235 -23.89 7.60 8.18
N VAL A 236 -24.45 7.24 7.03
CA VAL A 236 -24.92 8.21 6.02
C VAL A 236 -26.34 8.67 6.29
N GLY A 237 -27.26 7.73 6.53
CA GLY A 237 -28.67 8.05 6.73
C GLY A 237 -29.56 6.81 6.65
N LYS A 238 -30.75 6.90 7.26
CA LYS A 238 -31.78 5.85 7.17
C LYS A 238 -32.52 5.96 5.82
N ASN A 239 -32.89 4.83 5.24
CA ASN A 239 -33.73 4.71 4.03
C ASN A 239 -33.13 5.26 2.73
N CYS A 240 -31.80 5.28 2.58
CA CYS A 240 -31.19 5.59 1.28
C CYS A 240 -31.41 4.45 0.27
N SER A 241 -31.75 4.83 -0.96
CA SER A 241 -31.81 3.89 -2.09
C SER A 241 -30.42 3.39 -2.50
N CYS A 242 -29.42 4.28 -2.48
CA CYS A 242 -28.02 3.96 -2.71
C CYS A 242 -27.38 3.26 -1.50
N LYS A 243 -26.57 2.22 -1.75
CA LYS A 243 -25.75 1.54 -0.74
C LYS A 243 -24.33 2.09 -0.70
N TYR A 244 -23.87 2.49 0.49
CA TYR A 244 -22.55 3.07 0.69
C TYR A 244 -21.61 2.07 1.36
N TRP A 245 -20.42 1.88 0.78
CA TRP A 245 -19.43 0.90 1.23
C TRP A 245 -18.08 1.56 1.47
N LEU A 246 -17.43 1.27 2.58
CA LEU A 246 -16.08 1.76 2.88
C LEU A 246 -15.03 0.76 2.39
N PHE A 247 -14.02 1.26 1.69
CA PHE A 247 -12.76 0.55 1.41
C PHE A 247 -11.60 1.43 1.87
N GLY A 248 -11.07 1.20 3.07
CA GLY A 248 -10.12 2.11 3.68
C GLY A 248 -9.16 1.48 4.67
N GLY A 249 -8.34 2.31 5.31
CA GLY A 249 -7.41 1.84 6.35
C GLY A 249 -6.31 0.91 5.84
N LEU A 250 -5.91 1.03 4.57
CA LEU A 250 -4.89 0.15 3.97
C LEU A 250 -3.48 0.29 4.60
N GLY A 251 -3.24 1.36 5.35
CA GLY A 251 -1.97 1.62 6.03
C GLY A 251 -0.76 1.55 5.10
N SER A 252 0.30 0.87 5.56
CA SER A 252 1.55 0.67 4.80
C SER A 252 1.56 -0.57 3.91
N ARG A 253 0.44 -1.30 3.82
CA ARG A 253 0.35 -2.61 3.13
C ARG A 253 -0.74 -2.63 2.07
N GLY A 254 -1.22 -1.47 1.64
CA GLY A 254 -2.31 -1.37 0.67
C GLY A 254 -2.02 -2.08 -0.65
N LEU A 255 -0.81 -1.89 -1.19
CA LEU A 255 -0.40 -2.55 -2.44
C LEU A 255 -0.31 -4.08 -2.32
N LEU A 256 -0.20 -4.63 -1.11
CA LEU A 256 -0.19 -6.08 -0.90
C LEU A 256 -1.61 -6.66 -0.96
N TYR A 257 -2.57 -6.00 -0.31
CA TYR A 257 -3.91 -6.57 -0.12
C TYR A 257 -4.96 -6.05 -1.11
N HIS A 258 -4.72 -4.95 -1.83
CA HIS A 258 -5.80 -4.28 -2.57
C HIS A 258 -6.49 -5.17 -3.61
N ALA A 259 -5.79 -6.11 -4.25
CA ALA A 259 -6.39 -6.95 -5.28
C ALA A 259 -7.40 -7.92 -4.68
N TRP A 260 -7.00 -8.65 -3.62
CA TRP A 260 -7.89 -9.57 -2.91
C TRP A 260 -9.04 -8.84 -2.22
N LEU A 261 -8.76 -7.73 -1.53
CA LEU A 261 -9.80 -6.92 -0.89
C LEU A 261 -10.75 -6.31 -1.92
N GLY A 262 -10.22 -5.87 -3.07
CA GLY A 262 -11.01 -5.32 -4.17
C GLY A 262 -11.98 -6.36 -4.75
N HIS A 263 -11.53 -7.61 -4.87
CA HIS A 263 -12.38 -8.73 -5.26
C HIS A 263 -13.50 -8.97 -4.25
N LEU A 264 -13.18 -9.04 -2.94
CA LEU A 264 -14.20 -9.19 -1.89
C LEU A 264 -15.20 -8.02 -1.91
N MET A 265 -14.72 -6.78 -2.10
CA MET A 265 -15.60 -5.61 -2.17
C MET A 265 -16.55 -5.70 -3.36
N ALA A 266 -16.04 -6.07 -4.54
CA ALA A 266 -16.87 -6.25 -5.72
C ALA A 266 -17.96 -7.32 -5.49
N GLN A 267 -17.60 -8.45 -4.86
CA GLN A 267 -18.57 -9.48 -4.49
C GLN A 267 -19.64 -8.94 -3.54
N ALA A 268 -19.24 -8.32 -2.42
CA ALA A 268 -20.16 -7.78 -1.42
C ALA A 268 -21.12 -6.73 -1.98
N VAL A 269 -20.63 -5.85 -2.87
CA VAL A 269 -21.47 -4.83 -3.50
C VAL A 269 -22.47 -5.46 -4.46
N LEU A 270 -22.03 -6.39 -5.30
CA LEU A 270 -22.90 -7.04 -6.30
C LEU A 270 -23.95 -7.95 -5.66
N SER A 271 -23.62 -8.63 -4.55
CA SER A 271 -24.57 -9.45 -3.79
C SER A 271 -25.36 -8.66 -2.75
N SER A 272 -25.01 -7.39 -2.52
CA SER A 272 -25.51 -6.59 -1.39
C SER A 272 -25.35 -7.28 -0.03
N ASP A 273 -24.26 -8.04 0.15
CA ASP A 273 -24.02 -8.85 1.33
C ASP A 273 -22.65 -8.55 1.97
N GLU A 274 -22.69 -7.98 3.18
CA GLU A 274 -21.50 -7.69 3.97
C GLU A 274 -20.85 -8.95 4.57
N GLN A 275 -21.57 -10.07 4.68
CA GLN A 275 -21.07 -11.30 5.29
C GLN A 275 -19.97 -11.99 4.46
N VAL A 276 -19.76 -11.54 3.21
CA VAL A 276 -18.64 -11.95 2.37
C VAL A 276 -17.28 -11.51 2.97
N PHE A 277 -17.26 -10.44 3.76
CA PHE A 277 -16.02 -9.99 4.39
C PHE A 277 -15.66 -10.86 5.60
N PRO A 278 -14.38 -11.24 5.75
CA PRO A 278 -13.87 -11.73 7.03
C PRO A 278 -14.22 -10.76 8.16
N PHE A 279 -14.65 -11.32 9.30
CA PHE A 279 -15.13 -10.56 10.45
C PHE A 279 -14.11 -9.51 10.92
N GLU A 280 -12.81 -9.81 10.82
CA GLU A 280 -11.75 -8.89 11.23
C GLU A 280 -11.78 -7.56 10.46
N LEU A 281 -12.24 -7.56 9.20
CA LEU A 281 -12.31 -6.37 8.35
C LEU A 281 -13.52 -5.48 8.65
N THR A 282 -14.54 -6.02 9.32
CA THR A 282 -15.79 -5.32 9.69
C THR A 282 -15.92 -5.08 11.19
N SER A 283 -15.11 -5.76 12.01
CA SER A 283 -15.11 -5.70 13.49
C SER A 283 -14.99 -4.29 14.08
N TRP A 284 -14.41 -3.36 13.33
CA TRP A 284 -14.28 -1.95 13.72
C TRP A 284 -15.62 -1.27 14.02
N LYS A 285 -16.72 -1.73 13.41
CA LYS A 285 -18.06 -1.20 13.68
C LYS A 285 -18.57 -1.51 15.08
N ASN A 286 -18.06 -2.58 15.70
CA ASN A 286 -18.45 -3.00 17.05
C ASN A 286 -17.70 -2.22 18.14
N VAL A 287 -16.63 -1.51 17.79
CA VAL A 287 -15.84 -0.68 18.72
C VAL A 287 -16.41 0.73 18.85
N SER A 288 -17.25 1.15 17.90
CA SER A 288 -17.84 2.49 17.81
C SER A 288 -19.31 2.55 18.26
N ARG A 289 -19.85 1.48 18.86
CA ARG A 289 -21.18 1.42 19.47
C ARG A 289 -21.10 1.52 20.99
#